data_AF-A0A2E4B4R5-F1
#
_entry.id   AF-A0A2E4B4R5-F1
#
_cell.length_a   1.000
_cell.length_b   1.000
_cell.length_c   1.000
_cell.angle_alpha   90.00
_cell.angle_beta   90.00
_cell.angle_gamma   90.00
#
_symmetry.space_group_name_H-M   'P 1'
#
loop_
_entity.id
_entity.type
_entity.pdbx_description
1 polymer ?
#
loop_
_entity_poly.entity_id
_entity_poly.type
_entity_poly.pdbx_seq_one_letter_code
_entity_poly.pdbx_strand_id
1 'polypeptide(L)'
;MPAHAQILGVEALHTKDVRQTHKLLVEHLATIRRIPIFTHCKLVLIFESNLAFESQHLLHAVDNAGIKNWVSLSEGQQGTLGWLTTNERKQQMCLLLREAMTVGKIALAREFFSNELGAPGAKTRIKDELSSYCVVTEAPKTTFGKVRQTYTGKLYGKQDDLCIAIQLSLIGCQKFFQEPKYRNFRAPDYLTPNGL
;
A
#
# COMPACT_ATOMS: atom_id res chain seq x y z
N MET A 1 -23.14 -4.77 -4.77
CA MET A 1 -22.65 -4.89 -3.38
C MET A 1 -21.73 -3.72 -3.10
N PRO A 2 -21.72 -3.13 -1.89
CA PRO A 2 -20.75 -2.10 -1.54
C PRO A 2 -19.33 -2.68 -1.54
N ALA A 3 -18.35 -1.90 -2.01
CA ALA A 3 -16.95 -2.30 -1.95
C ALA A 3 -16.46 -2.33 -0.49
N HIS A 4 -15.76 -3.40 -0.10
CA HIS A 4 -15.18 -3.53 1.26
C HIS A 4 -13.93 -2.65 1.46
N ALA A 5 -13.27 -2.23 0.36
CA ALA A 5 -12.16 -1.29 0.39
C ALA A 5 -12.37 -0.17 -0.64
N GLN A 6 -12.10 1.07 -0.22
CA GLN A 6 -12.13 2.23 -1.09
C GLN A 6 -10.75 2.89 -1.14
N ILE A 7 -10.26 3.13 -2.35
CA ILE A 7 -9.05 3.93 -2.57
C ILE A 7 -9.47 5.40 -2.53
N LEU A 8 -9.07 6.12 -1.49
CA LEU A 8 -9.38 7.54 -1.31
C LEU A 8 -8.51 8.43 -2.19
N GLY A 9 -7.25 8.06 -2.38
CA GLY A 9 -6.32 8.78 -3.22
C GLY A 9 -5.03 8.01 -3.40
N VAL A 10 -4.21 8.47 -4.34
CA VAL A 10 -2.87 7.92 -4.60
C VAL A 10 -1.91 9.04 -4.94
N GLU A 11 -0.63 8.79 -4.75
CA GLU A 11 0.43 9.68 -5.21
C GLU A 11 1.51 8.88 -5.92
N ALA A 12 2.07 9.46 -6.98
CA ALA A 12 3.29 8.95 -7.56
C ALA A 12 4.20 10.12 -7.88
N LEU A 13 5.45 10.02 -7.43
CA LEU A 13 6.44 11.07 -7.58
C LEU A 13 7.75 10.45 -8.08
N HIS A 14 8.29 11.00 -9.16
CA HIS A 14 9.61 10.62 -9.63
C HIS A 14 10.64 11.64 -9.12
N THR A 15 11.30 11.32 -8.02
CA THR A 15 12.30 12.21 -7.41
C THR A 15 13.48 11.42 -6.86
N LYS A 16 14.63 12.08 -6.78
CA LYS A 16 15.80 11.63 -6.01
C LYS A 16 15.90 12.34 -4.66
N ASP A 17 15.09 13.38 -4.45
CA ASP A 17 15.09 14.16 -3.21
C ASP A 17 14.10 13.58 -2.21
N VAL A 18 14.64 12.95 -1.17
CA VAL A 18 13.89 12.34 -0.07
C VAL A 18 12.94 13.35 0.62
N ARG A 19 13.30 14.64 0.65
CA ARG A 19 12.47 15.68 1.27
C ARG A 19 11.15 15.88 0.52
N GLN A 20 11.15 15.70 -0.80
CA GLN A 20 9.94 15.80 -1.59
C GLN A 20 9.01 14.61 -1.31
N THR A 21 9.56 13.41 -1.14
CA THR A 21 8.78 12.23 -0.72
C THR A 21 8.15 12.44 0.66
N HIS A 22 8.91 12.99 1.62
CA HIS A 22 8.40 13.31 2.95
C HIS A 22 7.26 14.33 2.89
N LYS A 23 7.46 15.41 2.14
CA LYS A 23 6.45 16.46 1.95
C LYS A 23 5.17 15.89 1.34
N LEU A 24 5.30 15.09 0.28
CA LEU A 24 4.16 14.50 -0.41
C LEU A 24 3.37 13.54 0.49
N LEU A 25 4.06 12.70 1.26
CA LEU A 25 3.40 11.83 2.25
C LEU A 25 2.61 12.65 3.28
N VAL A 26 3.23 13.68 3.87
CA VAL A 26 2.59 14.53 4.87
C VAL A 26 1.38 15.26 4.30
N GLU A 27 1.50 15.82 3.10
CA GLU A 27 0.40 16.51 2.42
C GLU A 27 -0.76 15.57 2.08
N HIS A 28 -0.45 14.34 1.67
CA HIS A 28 -1.45 13.31 1.41
C HIS A 28 -2.21 12.95 2.70
N LEU A 29 -1.51 12.67 3.81
CA LEU A 29 -2.15 12.37 5.09
C LEU A 29 -2.95 13.56 5.65
N ALA A 30 -2.43 14.78 5.50
CA ALA A 30 -3.14 15.99 5.88
C ALA A 30 -4.43 16.19 5.06
N THR A 31 -4.41 15.82 3.78
CA THR A 31 -5.61 15.85 2.92
C THR A 31 -6.66 14.86 3.41
N ILE A 32 -6.27 13.64 3.76
CA ILE A 32 -7.20 12.66 4.37
C ILE A 32 -7.82 13.23 5.65
N ARG A 33 -7.03 13.89 6.50
CA ARG A 33 -7.52 14.48 7.77
C ARG A 33 -8.52 15.62 7.57
N ARG A 34 -8.46 16.34 6.43
CA ARG A 34 -9.41 17.40 6.08
C ARG A 34 -10.77 16.86 5.67
N ILE A 35 -10.87 15.58 5.30
CA ILE A 35 -12.15 14.94 4.99
C ILE A 35 -12.88 14.69 6.31
N PRO A 36 -14.09 15.26 6.55
CA PRO A 36 -14.74 15.24 7.86
C PRO A 36 -14.93 13.84 8.46
N ILE A 37 -15.25 12.84 7.63
CA ILE A 37 -15.45 11.45 8.10
C ILE A 37 -14.16 10.78 8.57
N PHE A 38 -12.98 11.29 8.15
CA PHE A 38 -11.67 10.72 8.47
C PHE A 38 -10.86 11.58 9.45
N THR A 39 -11.41 12.70 9.94
CA THR A 39 -10.69 13.61 10.85
C THR A 39 -10.10 12.91 12.08
N HIS A 40 -10.84 11.95 12.65
CA HIS A 40 -10.41 11.19 13.83
C HIS A 40 -10.03 9.73 13.55
N CYS A 41 -9.97 9.29 12.29
CA CYS A 41 -9.66 7.90 11.96
C CYS A 41 -8.26 7.47 12.44
N LYS A 42 -8.05 6.18 12.68
CA LYS A 42 -6.70 5.62 12.87
C LYS A 42 -6.05 5.48 11.49
N LEU A 43 -4.89 6.11 11.28
CA LEU A 43 -4.09 5.87 10.08
C LEU A 43 -3.18 4.67 10.31
N VAL A 44 -3.31 3.63 9.48
CA VAL A 44 -2.40 2.47 9.50
C VAL A 44 -1.40 2.65 8.37
N LEU A 45 -0.14 2.88 8.71
CA LEU A 45 0.92 3.17 7.77
C LEU A 45 1.70 1.89 7.46
N ILE A 46 1.95 1.64 6.17
CA ILE A 46 2.67 0.47 5.70
C ILE A 46 3.72 0.98 4.72
N PHE A 47 4.98 0.83 5.10
CA PHE A 47 6.10 1.24 4.26
C PHE A 47 6.79 0.00 3.74
N GLU A 48 7.05 -0.06 2.44
CA GLU A 48 7.92 -1.09 1.88
C GLU A 48 9.34 -0.88 2.42
N SER A 49 9.97 -1.96 2.88
CA SER A 49 11.35 -1.95 3.37
C SER A 49 12.19 -2.82 2.45
N ASN A 50 12.61 -2.22 1.33
CA ASN A 50 13.67 -2.80 0.49
C ASN A 50 15.05 -2.37 1.00
N LEU A 51 15.14 -1.19 1.63
CA LEU A 51 16.33 -0.65 2.31
C LEU A 51 15.89 -0.07 3.67
N ALA A 52 16.40 -0.64 4.76
CA ALA A 52 15.81 -0.59 6.10
C ALA A 52 15.52 0.81 6.70
N PHE A 53 16.24 1.85 6.29
CA PHE A 53 16.16 3.17 6.94
C PHE A 53 15.09 4.10 6.35
N GLU A 54 14.63 3.87 5.12
CA GLU A 54 13.66 4.76 4.45
C GLU A 54 12.34 4.85 5.22
N SER A 55 11.86 3.71 5.72
CA SER A 55 10.65 3.64 6.54
C SER A 55 10.77 4.46 7.83
N GLN A 56 11.96 4.53 8.44
CA GLN A 56 12.19 5.31 9.65
C GLN A 56 12.15 6.82 9.35
N HIS A 57 12.75 7.24 8.24
CA HIS A 57 12.74 8.64 7.81
C HIS A 57 11.32 9.13 7.49
N LEU A 58 10.51 8.29 6.84
CA LEU A 58 9.10 8.61 6.56
C LEU A 58 8.30 8.75 7.86
N LEU A 59 8.48 7.86 8.83
CA LEU A 59 7.82 7.96 10.13
C LEU A 59 8.22 9.21 10.90
N HIS A 60 9.51 9.54 10.90
CA HIS A 60 9.99 10.78 11.51
C HIS A 60 9.41 12.03 10.83
N ALA A 61 9.19 11.99 9.51
CA ALA A 61 8.51 13.07 8.80
C ALA A 61 7.03 13.21 9.21
N VAL A 62 6.32 12.08 9.38
CA VAL A 62 4.93 12.06 9.85
C VAL A 62 4.83 12.61 11.27
N ASP A 63 5.75 12.22 12.16
CA ASP A 63 5.81 12.68 13.55
C ASP A 63 6.12 14.18 13.65
N ASN A 64 7.14 14.65 12.92
CA ASN A 64 7.51 16.08 12.87
C ASN A 64 6.42 16.97 12.28
N ALA A 65 5.61 16.44 11.37
CA ALA A 65 4.45 17.14 10.83
C ALA A 65 3.27 17.23 11.82
N GLY A 66 3.39 16.60 12.99
CA GLY A 66 2.34 16.59 14.01
C GLY A 66 1.11 15.77 13.62
N ILE A 67 1.23 14.85 12.66
CA ILE A 67 0.14 13.96 12.29
C ILE A 67 -0.11 13.01 13.47
N LYS A 68 -1.32 13.05 14.02
CA LYS A 68 -1.71 12.23 15.18
C LYS A 68 -2.49 10.99 14.76
N ASN A 69 -2.67 10.10 15.73
CA ASN A 69 -3.55 8.94 15.63
C ASN A 69 -3.19 8.02 14.46
N TRP A 70 -1.92 7.67 14.34
CA TRP A 70 -1.43 6.66 13.40
C TRP A 70 -0.82 5.45 14.13
N VAL A 71 -0.56 4.39 13.39
CA VAL A 71 0.23 3.21 13.78
C VAL A 71 0.96 2.71 12.54
N SER A 72 2.20 2.25 12.69
CA SER A 72 2.97 1.69 11.59
C SER A 72 3.00 0.16 11.66
N LEU A 73 2.85 -0.51 10.52
CA LEU A 73 3.12 -1.94 10.44
C LEU A 73 4.63 -2.21 10.36
N SER A 74 5.05 -3.25 11.05
CA SER A 74 6.46 -3.66 11.19
C SER A 74 6.54 -5.17 11.18
N GLU A 75 7.60 -5.72 10.60
CA GLU A 75 7.63 -7.16 10.30
C GLU A 75 8.88 -7.88 10.79
N GLY A 76 10.02 -7.21 10.96
CA GLY A 76 11.24 -7.92 11.29
C GLY A 76 11.37 -8.32 12.76
N GLN A 77 12.32 -9.23 13.01
CA GLN A 77 12.73 -9.61 14.36
C GLN A 77 13.16 -8.35 15.12
N GLN A 78 12.68 -8.19 16.35
CA GLN A 78 12.82 -6.98 17.17
C GLN A 78 12.05 -5.74 16.67
N GLY A 79 11.08 -5.90 15.77
CA GLY A 79 10.19 -4.80 15.37
C GLY A 79 10.83 -3.80 14.41
N THR A 80 11.78 -4.24 13.59
CA THR A 80 12.33 -3.39 12.52
C THR A 80 11.21 -2.89 11.61
N LEU A 81 11.29 -1.60 11.29
CA LEU A 81 10.23 -0.86 10.63
C LEU A 81 10.16 -1.18 9.14
N GLY A 82 8.92 -1.24 8.65
CA GLY A 82 8.58 -1.50 7.27
C GLY A 82 8.39 -2.98 6.94
N TRP A 83 7.98 -3.21 5.70
CA TRP A 83 7.42 -4.46 5.21
C TRP A 83 8.28 -5.02 4.09
N LEU A 84 8.81 -6.23 4.27
CA LEU A 84 9.76 -6.81 3.31
C LEU A 84 8.98 -7.46 2.15
N THR A 85 9.22 -7.06 0.90
CA THR A 85 8.49 -7.59 -0.27
C THR A 85 9.26 -8.72 -0.96
N THR A 86 9.29 -9.89 -0.32
CA THR A 86 9.85 -11.11 -0.93
C THR A 86 9.03 -11.53 -2.17
N ASN A 87 9.61 -12.38 -3.02
CA ASN A 87 8.91 -12.88 -4.21
C ASN A 87 7.60 -13.63 -3.84
N GLU A 88 7.65 -14.48 -2.81
CA GLU A 88 6.47 -15.18 -2.28
C GLU A 88 5.38 -14.21 -1.81
N ARG A 89 5.76 -13.10 -1.19
CA ARG A 89 4.81 -12.05 -0.79
C ARG A 89 4.24 -11.31 -1.98
N LYS A 90 5.04 -11.03 -3.00
CA LYS A 90 4.55 -10.44 -4.26
C LYS A 90 3.52 -11.34 -4.93
N GLN A 91 3.72 -12.65 -4.89
CA GLN A 91 2.69 -13.61 -5.32
C GLN A 91 1.41 -13.50 -4.49
N GLN A 92 1.50 -13.54 -3.16
CA GLN A 92 0.34 -13.44 -2.26
C GLN A 92 -0.42 -12.13 -2.46
N MET A 93 0.29 -11.01 -2.54
CA MET A 93 -0.26 -9.68 -2.79
C MET A 93 -0.98 -9.60 -4.15
N CYS A 94 -0.38 -10.18 -5.20
CA CYS A 94 -0.98 -10.24 -6.53
C CYS A 94 -2.27 -11.05 -6.53
N LEU A 95 -2.28 -12.20 -5.86
CA LEU A 95 -3.47 -13.05 -5.72
C LEU A 95 -4.59 -12.33 -4.96
N LEU A 96 -4.27 -11.67 -3.84
CA LEU A 96 -5.22 -10.94 -3.02
C LEU A 96 -5.86 -9.78 -3.80
N LEU A 97 -5.06 -9.01 -4.53
CA LEU A 97 -5.57 -7.93 -5.38
C LEU A 97 -6.47 -8.47 -6.50
N ARG A 98 -6.05 -9.55 -7.18
CA ARG A 98 -6.84 -10.17 -8.24
C ARG A 98 -8.20 -10.64 -7.72
N GLU A 99 -8.22 -11.30 -6.58
CA GLU A 99 -9.47 -11.73 -5.95
C GLU A 99 -10.35 -10.51 -5.63
N ALA A 100 -9.81 -9.51 -4.94
CA ALA A 100 -10.54 -8.30 -4.57
C ALA A 100 -11.14 -7.57 -5.77
N MET A 101 -10.43 -7.49 -6.89
CA MET A 101 -10.93 -6.91 -8.14
C MET A 101 -12.01 -7.78 -8.78
N THR A 102 -11.81 -9.10 -8.83
CA THR A 102 -12.74 -10.04 -9.48
C THR A 102 -14.13 -10.02 -8.82
N VAL A 103 -14.17 -9.94 -7.49
CA VAL A 103 -15.44 -9.90 -6.73
C VAL A 103 -15.95 -8.48 -6.45
N GLY A 104 -15.31 -7.45 -7.00
CA GLY A 104 -15.73 -6.04 -6.81
C GLY A 104 -15.59 -5.54 -5.37
N LYS A 105 -14.65 -6.08 -4.58
CA LYS A 105 -14.39 -5.66 -3.20
C LYS A 105 -13.52 -4.42 -3.08
N ILE A 106 -12.95 -3.93 -4.18
CA ILE A 106 -12.15 -2.70 -4.22
C ILE A 106 -12.76 -1.72 -5.22
N ALA A 107 -12.86 -0.45 -4.81
CA ALA A 107 -13.35 0.63 -5.66
C ALA A 107 -12.55 1.92 -5.42
N LEU A 108 -12.60 2.84 -6.37
CA LEU A 108 -12.17 4.22 -6.13
C LEU A 108 -13.27 4.98 -5.39
N ALA A 109 -12.89 5.80 -4.42
CA ALA A 109 -13.83 6.66 -3.73
C ALA A 109 -14.48 7.68 -4.70
N ARG A 110 -15.69 8.13 -4.36
CA ARG A 110 -16.38 9.17 -5.12
C ARG A 110 -15.54 10.46 -5.18
N GLU A 111 -14.98 10.85 -4.04
CA GLU A 111 -14.10 12.01 -3.87
C GLU A 111 -12.63 11.60 -3.95
N PHE A 112 -12.27 10.85 -4.99
CA PHE A 112 -10.90 10.40 -5.21
C PHE A 112 -9.95 11.58 -5.49
N PHE A 113 -8.78 11.60 -4.85
CA PHE A 113 -7.79 12.68 -5.02
C PHE A 113 -6.37 12.18 -5.31
N SER A 114 -5.56 13.08 -5.86
CA SER A 114 -4.10 12.98 -5.94
C SER A 114 -3.56 14.41 -5.99
N ASN A 115 -2.62 14.72 -5.12
CA ASN A 115 -2.01 16.04 -5.01
C ASN A 115 -1.03 16.30 -6.16
N GLU A 116 -0.27 15.28 -6.58
CA GLU A 116 0.78 15.44 -7.60
C GLU A 116 0.25 15.26 -9.03
N LEU A 117 -0.51 14.18 -9.29
CA LEU A 117 -0.96 13.83 -10.64
C LEU A 117 -2.32 14.42 -11.01
N GLY A 118 -3.08 14.89 -10.02
CA GLY A 118 -4.50 15.17 -10.14
C GLY A 118 -5.34 13.89 -10.30
N ALA A 119 -6.62 13.97 -9.91
CA ALA A 119 -7.51 12.80 -9.89
C ALA A 119 -7.62 12.08 -11.26
N PRO A 120 -7.79 12.75 -12.42
CA PRO A 120 -7.87 12.06 -13.70
C PRO A 120 -6.57 11.36 -14.09
N GLY A 121 -5.41 12.03 -13.92
CA GLY A 121 -4.10 11.47 -14.24
C GLY A 121 -3.77 10.26 -13.38
N ALA A 122 -4.05 10.34 -12.07
CA ALA A 122 -3.89 9.23 -11.15
C ALA A 122 -4.79 8.03 -11.50
N LYS A 123 -6.05 8.25 -11.89
CA LYS A 123 -6.95 7.16 -12.32
C LYS A 123 -6.45 6.44 -13.56
N THR A 124 -6.02 7.20 -14.57
CA THR A 124 -5.43 6.63 -15.79
C THR A 124 -4.19 5.82 -15.45
N ARG A 125 -3.31 6.36 -14.61
CA ARG A 125 -2.08 5.68 -14.21
C ARG A 125 -2.35 4.39 -13.42
N ILE A 126 -3.28 4.40 -12.48
CA ILE A 126 -3.72 3.16 -11.78
C ILE A 126 -4.18 2.12 -12.80
N LYS A 127 -5.03 2.50 -13.76
CA LYS A 127 -5.53 1.60 -14.80
C LYS A 127 -4.40 1.01 -15.63
N ASP A 128 -3.45 1.84 -16.06
CA ASP A 128 -2.33 1.43 -16.90
C ASP A 128 -1.37 0.49 -16.16
N GLU A 129 -1.02 0.82 -14.91
CA GLU A 129 -0.14 -0.01 -14.08
C GLU A 129 -0.80 -1.35 -13.73
N LEU A 130 -2.09 -1.35 -13.35
CA LEU A 130 -2.84 -2.58 -13.07
C LEU A 130 -2.98 -3.48 -14.31
N SER A 131 -3.20 -2.89 -15.49
CA SER A 131 -3.34 -3.64 -16.75
C SER A 131 -2.00 -4.19 -17.25
N SER A 132 -0.88 -3.57 -16.85
CA SER A 132 0.46 -3.95 -17.28
C SER A 132 1.17 -4.90 -16.30
N TYR A 133 0.68 -5.01 -15.07
CA TYR A 133 1.26 -5.89 -14.06
C TYR A 133 1.07 -7.36 -14.44
N CYS A 134 2.16 -8.11 -14.52
CA CYS A 134 2.13 -9.49 -15.00
C CYS A 134 3.11 -10.40 -14.25
N VAL A 135 3.04 -11.70 -14.58
CA VAL A 135 3.97 -12.73 -14.08
C VAL A 135 4.86 -13.16 -15.23
N VAL A 136 6.14 -12.82 -15.13
CA VAL A 136 7.16 -13.27 -16.07
C VAL A 136 7.67 -14.62 -15.59
N THR A 137 7.58 -15.63 -16.46
CA THR A 137 8.07 -16.98 -16.16
C THR A 137 9.36 -17.21 -16.91
N GLU A 138 10.47 -17.31 -16.17
CA GLU A 138 11.79 -17.58 -16.73
C GLU A 138 12.09 -19.07 -16.66
N ALA A 139 12.56 -19.63 -17.78
CA ALA A 139 13.00 -21.02 -17.83
C ALA A 139 14.15 -21.28 -16.84
N PRO A 140 14.24 -22.50 -16.29
CA PRO A 140 15.37 -22.89 -15.46
C PRO A 140 16.70 -22.66 -16.18
N LYS A 141 17.69 -22.08 -15.49
CA LYS A 141 19.05 -21.94 -16.02
C LYS A 141 19.81 -23.26 -16.10
N THR A 142 19.31 -24.30 -15.40
CA THR A 142 19.91 -25.62 -15.32
C THR A 142 18.81 -26.67 -15.44
N THR A 143 19.17 -27.90 -15.86
CA THR A 143 18.22 -29.02 -16.05
C THR A 143 17.44 -29.39 -14.78
N PHE A 144 17.99 -29.12 -13.60
CA PHE A 144 17.33 -29.33 -12.30
C PHE A 144 16.87 -28.02 -11.64
N GLY A 145 16.99 -26.89 -12.33
CA GLY A 145 16.60 -25.59 -11.79
C GLY A 145 15.08 -25.47 -11.66
N LYS A 146 14.64 -24.72 -10.65
CA LYS A 146 13.22 -24.34 -10.54
C LYS A 146 12.91 -23.22 -11.53
N VAL A 147 11.71 -23.28 -12.11
CA VAL A 147 11.14 -22.17 -12.87
C VAL A 147 11.06 -20.95 -11.97
N ARG A 148 11.57 -19.81 -12.44
CA ARG A 148 11.52 -18.56 -11.68
C ARG A 148 10.34 -17.73 -12.17
N GLN A 149 9.46 -17.36 -11.24
CA GLN A 149 8.37 -16.43 -11.51
C GLN A 149 8.73 -15.05 -10.95
N THR A 150 8.57 -14.02 -11.77
CA THR A 150 8.82 -12.62 -11.39
C THR A 150 7.53 -11.83 -11.58
N TYR A 151 7.02 -11.28 -10.47
CA TYR A 151 5.82 -10.45 -10.44
C TYR A 151 6.23 -8.98 -10.63
N THR A 152 5.86 -8.38 -11.75
CA THR A 152 6.29 -7.01 -12.08
C THR A 152 5.39 -6.34 -13.12
N GLY A 153 5.27 -5.02 -13.04
CA GLY A 153 4.77 -4.16 -14.11
C GLY A 153 5.86 -3.31 -14.77
N LYS A 154 7.15 -3.51 -14.42
CA LYS A 154 8.29 -2.72 -14.95
C LYS A 154 8.79 -3.17 -16.32
N LEU A 155 8.01 -3.99 -17.03
CA LEU A 155 8.37 -4.40 -18.38
C LEU A 155 8.28 -3.21 -19.34
N TYR A 156 9.24 -3.13 -20.27
CA TYR A 156 9.30 -2.09 -21.31
C TYR A 156 9.37 -0.65 -20.76
N GLY A 157 10.04 -0.45 -19.62
CA GLY A 157 10.24 0.88 -19.03
C GLY A 157 9.00 1.45 -18.31
N LYS A 158 7.97 0.63 -18.12
CA LYS A 158 6.78 1.00 -17.33
C LYS A 158 7.09 1.06 -15.83
N GLN A 159 6.18 1.66 -15.08
CA GLN A 159 6.22 1.73 -13.61
C GLN A 159 5.12 0.84 -13.03
N ASP A 160 5.30 0.39 -11.79
CA ASP A 160 4.33 -0.43 -11.07
C ASP A 160 4.14 0.03 -9.61
N ASP A 161 4.65 1.21 -9.26
CA ASP A 161 4.71 1.68 -7.88
C ASP A 161 3.30 1.89 -7.29
N LEU A 162 2.32 2.38 -8.07
CA LEU A 162 0.94 2.49 -7.61
C LEU A 162 0.26 1.12 -7.49
N CYS A 163 0.56 0.21 -8.42
CA CYS A 163 0.06 -1.16 -8.34
C CYS A 163 0.57 -1.86 -7.06
N ILE A 164 1.87 -1.73 -6.77
CA ILE A 164 2.49 -2.26 -5.55
C ILE A 164 1.94 -1.57 -4.30
N ALA A 165 1.70 -0.26 -4.31
CA ALA A 165 1.11 0.46 -3.18
C ALA A 165 -0.30 -0.03 -2.85
N ILE A 166 -1.14 -0.31 -3.86
CA ILE A 166 -2.47 -0.89 -3.68
C ILE A 166 -2.38 -2.31 -3.10
N GLN A 167 -1.49 -3.13 -3.67
CA GLN A 167 -1.20 -4.48 -3.21
C GLN A 167 -0.77 -4.53 -1.73
N LEU A 168 0.16 -3.64 -1.35
CA LEU A 168 0.64 -3.48 0.02
C LEU A 168 -0.49 -3.04 0.96
N SER A 169 -1.34 -2.12 0.51
CA SER A 169 -2.48 -1.63 1.29
C SER A 169 -3.47 -2.75 1.62
N LEU A 170 -3.76 -3.64 0.66
CA LEU A 170 -4.66 -4.78 0.86
C LEU A 170 -4.08 -5.80 1.84
N ILE A 171 -2.82 -6.24 1.63
CA ILE A 171 -2.21 -7.23 2.53
C ILE A 171 -1.99 -6.64 3.92
N GLY A 172 -1.59 -5.37 4.02
CA GLY A 172 -1.39 -4.73 5.31
C GLY A 172 -2.70 -4.52 6.07
N CYS A 173 -3.81 -4.24 5.39
CA CYS A 173 -5.14 -4.25 6.00
C CYS A 173 -5.43 -5.63 6.63
N GLN A 174 -5.27 -6.72 5.87
CA GLN A 174 -5.45 -8.08 6.38
C GLN A 174 -4.56 -8.34 7.61
N LYS A 175 -3.29 -7.96 7.54
CA LYS A 175 -2.30 -8.16 8.61
C LYS A 175 -2.62 -7.36 9.86
N PHE A 176 -3.04 -6.11 9.71
CA PHE A 176 -3.47 -5.25 10.81
C PHE A 176 -4.60 -5.90 11.62
N PHE A 177 -5.53 -6.60 10.96
CA PHE A 177 -6.65 -7.28 11.61
C PHE A 177 -6.34 -8.73 12.07
N GLN A 178 -5.36 -9.40 11.47
CA GLN A 178 -5.00 -10.77 11.84
C GLN A 178 -3.98 -10.84 12.98
N GLU A 179 -3.03 -9.90 13.05
CA GLU A 179 -1.90 -10.03 13.97
C GLU A 179 -2.22 -9.51 15.39
N PRO A 180 -2.00 -10.31 16.45
CA PRO A 180 -2.37 -9.93 17.82
C PRO A 180 -1.73 -8.63 18.32
N LYS A 181 -0.50 -8.32 17.90
CA LYS A 181 0.22 -7.10 18.31
C LYS A 181 -0.50 -5.81 17.92
N TYR A 182 -1.39 -5.84 16.92
CA TYR A 182 -2.15 -4.68 16.49
C TYR A 182 -3.53 -4.56 17.14
N ARG A 183 -3.93 -5.53 17.98
CA ARG A 183 -5.27 -5.60 18.57
C ARG A 183 -5.67 -4.32 19.31
N ASN A 184 -4.75 -3.73 20.06
CA ASN A 184 -5.01 -2.54 20.89
C ASN A 184 -5.17 -1.24 20.08
N PHE A 185 -4.85 -1.26 18.77
CA PHE A 185 -5.05 -0.11 17.89
C PHE A 185 -6.37 -0.15 17.13
N ARG A 186 -7.13 -1.24 17.25
CA ARG A 186 -8.43 -1.43 16.60
C ARG A 186 -9.52 -0.81 17.45
N ALA A 187 -10.58 -0.32 16.81
CA ALA A 187 -11.74 0.17 17.53
C ALA A 187 -12.43 -1.01 18.26
N PRO A 188 -13.00 -0.81 19.47
CA PRO A 188 -13.57 -1.90 20.27
C PRO A 188 -14.74 -2.63 19.58
N ASP A 189 -15.50 -1.90 18.76
CA ASP A 189 -16.64 -2.37 17.98
C ASP A 189 -16.26 -3.29 16.81
N TYR A 190 -15.03 -3.19 16.30
CA TYR A 190 -14.49 -4.10 15.28
C TYR A 190 -14.34 -5.56 15.76
N LEU A 191 -14.34 -5.80 17.06
CA LEU A 191 -14.29 -7.15 17.64
C LEU A 191 -15.67 -7.81 17.75
N THR A 192 -16.73 -7.13 17.29
CA THR A 192 -18.09 -7.66 17.26
C THR A 192 -18.40 -8.32 15.91
N PRO A 193 -19.37 -9.25 15.85
CA PRO A 193 -19.79 -9.87 14.58
C PRO A 193 -20.26 -8.89 13.50
N ASN A 194 -20.56 -7.63 13.88
CA ASN A 194 -21.01 -6.57 12.99
C ASN A 194 -19.87 -5.65 12.51
N GLY A 195 -18.63 -5.90 12.94
CA GLY A 195 -17.44 -5.09 12.63
C GLY A 195 -16.81 -5.37 11.27
N LEU A 196 -17.38 -6.27 10.46
CA LEU A 196 -16.97 -6.61 9.09
C LEU A 196 -18.19 -6.77 8.18
#